data_AF-A0A969DVL3-F1
#
_entry.id   AF-A0A969DVL3-F1
#
_cell.length_a   1.000
_cell.length_b   1.000
_cell.length_c   1.000
_cell.angle_alpha   90.00
_cell.angle_beta   90.00
_cell.angle_gamma   90.00
#
_symmetry.space_group_name_H-M   'P 1'
#
loop_
_entity.id
_entity.type
_entity.pdbx_description
1 polymer ?
#
loop_
_entity_poly.entity_id
_entity_poly.type
_entity_poly.pdbx_seq_one_letter_code
_entity_poly.pdbx_strand_id
1 'polypeptide(L)'
;MIQWSTGHNPSGLSLFCGIGTRAVIPYSTINLNLTQSATNGFIGRDDDTPYLETSNAIMWNTQEIWDVPYFYAVGAAVYLGMK
;
A
#
# COMPACT_ATOMS: atom_id res chain seq x y z
N MET A 1 -0.65 -8.65 9.07
CA MET A 1 -0.24 -7.39 8.39
C MET A 1 0.26 -7.65 6.97
N ILE A 2 1.22 -8.56 6.75
CA ILE A 2 1.75 -8.86 5.39
C ILE A 2 0.66 -9.32 4.41
N GLN A 3 -0.25 -10.22 4.83
CA GLN A 3 -1.33 -10.69 3.94
C GLN A 3 -2.21 -9.52 3.47
N TRP A 4 -2.58 -8.62 4.39
CA TRP A 4 -3.39 -7.45 4.07
C TRP A 4 -2.70 -6.53 3.07
N SER A 5 -1.41 -6.24 3.26
CA SER A 5 -0.64 -5.34 2.39
C SER A 5 -0.27 -5.96 1.04
N THR A 6 -0.35 -7.28 0.90
CA THR A 6 -0.05 -8.02 -0.34
C THR A 6 -1.29 -8.50 -1.11
N GLY A 7 -2.48 -8.01 -0.75
CA GLY A 7 -3.70 -8.21 -1.54
C GLY A 7 -4.85 -8.90 -0.81
N HIS A 8 -4.67 -9.37 0.42
CA HIS A 8 -5.77 -9.93 1.23
C HIS A 8 -6.52 -8.80 1.96
N ASN A 9 -7.11 -7.90 1.19
CA ASN A 9 -7.94 -6.78 1.66
C ASN A 9 -9.21 -6.66 0.79
N PRO A 10 -10.24 -5.89 1.21
CA PRO A 10 -11.52 -5.80 0.50
C PRO A 10 -11.42 -5.37 -0.97
N SER A 11 -10.35 -4.65 -1.34
CA SER A 11 -10.12 -4.21 -2.72
C SER A 11 -9.32 -5.22 -3.55
N GLY A 12 -8.72 -6.24 -2.92
CA GLY A 12 -7.85 -7.21 -3.58
C GLY A 12 -6.58 -6.58 -4.15
N LEU A 13 -6.14 -5.43 -3.61
CA LEU A 13 -5.04 -4.64 -4.15
C LEU A 13 -3.77 -4.86 -3.33
N SER A 14 -2.64 -5.04 -4.01
CA SER A 14 -1.34 -4.95 -3.34
C SER A 14 -0.99 -3.48 -3.08
N LEU A 15 -0.61 -3.16 -1.85
CA LEU A 15 -0.14 -1.83 -1.45
C LEU A 15 1.33 -1.60 -1.84
N PHE A 16 1.98 -2.62 -2.40
CA PHE A 16 3.32 -2.55 -2.95
C PHE A 16 3.26 -2.41 -4.47
N CYS A 17 3.85 -1.34 -4.99
CA CYS A 17 4.01 -1.13 -6.42
C CYS A 17 4.89 -2.26 -7.01
N GLY A 18 4.32 -3.10 -7.88
CA GLY A 18 5.06 -4.16 -8.57
C GLY A 18 5.25 -5.47 -7.79
N ILE A 19 4.59 -5.65 -6.64
CA ILE A 19 4.57 -6.93 -5.90
C ILE A 19 3.13 -7.43 -5.79
N GLY A 20 2.91 -8.73 -5.95
CA GLY A 20 1.59 -9.36 -5.80
C GLY A 20 0.68 -9.13 -7.01
N THR A 21 -0.64 -9.16 -6.77
CA THR A 21 -1.66 -8.98 -7.82
C THR A 21 -2.38 -7.64 -7.66
N ARG A 22 -2.75 -7.01 -8.77
CA ARG A 22 -3.48 -5.73 -8.81
C ARG A 22 -2.78 -4.65 -7.98
N ALA A 23 -1.56 -4.31 -8.38
CA ALA A 23 -0.76 -3.31 -7.68
C ALA A 23 -1.42 -1.92 -7.74
N VAL A 24 -1.40 -1.21 -6.62
CA VAL A 24 -1.74 0.21 -6.59
C VAL A 24 -0.74 0.97 -7.46
N ILE A 25 -1.27 1.81 -8.36
CA ILE A 25 -0.50 2.81 -9.08
C ILE A 25 -1.06 4.16 -8.62
N PRO A 26 -0.38 4.84 -7.68
CA PRO A 26 -0.87 6.11 -7.20
C PRO A 26 -0.83 7.13 -8.33
N TYR A 27 -1.94 7.82 -8.54
CA TYR A 27 -1.97 8.94 -9.47
C TYR A 27 -1.11 10.07 -8.89
N SER A 28 -0.15 10.55 -9.67
CA SER A 28 0.64 11.72 -9.29
C SER A 28 0.99 12.54 -10.51
N THR A 29 0.84 13.85 -10.39
CA THR A 29 1.33 14.83 -11.36
C THR A 29 2.78 15.26 -11.06
N ILE A 30 3.32 14.87 -9.91
CA ILE A 30 4.60 15.36 -9.37
C ILE A 30 5.59 14.20 -9.18
N ASN A 31 5.13 13.05 -8.70
CA ASN A 31 5.96 11.91 -8.35
C ASN A 31 5.94 10.85 -9.44
N LEU A 32 7.11 10.27 -9.72
CA LEU A 32 7.23 9.09 -10.56
C LEU A 32 6.72 7.87 -9.79
N ASN A 33 6.08 6.95 -10.50
CA ASN A 33 5.77 5.65 -9.93
C ASN A 33 7.09 4.88 -9.68
N LEU A 34 7.35 4.51 -8.42
CA LEU A 34 8.51 3.74 -8.03
C LEU A 34 8.11 2.27 -7.92
N THR A 35 8.79 1.40 -8.64
CA THR A 35 8.62 -0.05 -8.46
C THR A 35 9.25 -0.48 -7.13
N GLN A 36 8.67 -1.50 -6.49
CA GLN A 36 9.09 -2.01 -5.19
C GLN A 36 8.96 -1.00 -4.05
N SER A 37 8.10 0.00 -4.18
CA SER A 37 7.75 0.92 -3.11
C SER A 37 6.39 0.57 -2.48
N ALA A 38 6.13 1.08 -1.29
CA ALA A 38 4.84 0.94 -0.62
C ALA A 38 4.07 2.26 -0.63
N THR A 39 2.74 2.22 -0.79
CA THR A 39 1.88 3.37 -0.51
C THR A 39 1.46 3.41 0.96
N ASN A 40 0.96 4.56 1.43
CA ASN A 40 0.33 4.70 2.75
C ASN A 40 -0.81 3.69 2.95
N GLY A 41 -1.62 3.47 1.92
CA GLY A 41 -2.63 2.40 1.90
C GLY A 41 -3.97 2.83 2.48
N PHE A 42 -4.64 1.92 3.20
CA PHE A 42 -6.00 2.14 3.69
C PHE A 42 -6.03 3.05 4.93
N ILE A 43 -7.00 3.94 4.97
CA ILE A 43 -7.41 4.68 6.17
C ILE A 43 -8.83 4.28 6.58
N GLY A 44 -9.23 4.60 7.81
CA GLY A 44 -10.62 4.46 8.26
C GLY A 44 -11.47 5.67 7.83
N ARG A 45 -12.73 5.43 7.45
CA ARG A 45 -13.77 6.44 7.37
C ARG A 45 -14.45 6.63 8.74
N ASP A 46 -15.31 7.63 8.84
CA ASP A 46 -16.11 7.91 10.05
C ASP A 46 -17.05 6.76 10.44
N ASP A 47 -17.35 5.85 9.50
CA ASP A 47 -18.15 4.63 9.71
C ASP A 47 -17.30 3.37 9.95
N ASP A 48 -16.00 3.53 10.26
CA ASP A 48 -15.01 2.47 10.45
C ASP A 48 -14.76 1.58 9.22
N THR A 49 -15.27 1.94 8.04
CA THR A 49 -14.99 1.18 6.82
C THR A 49 -13.60 1.53 6.26
N PRO A 50 -12.87 0.54 5.72
CA PRO A 50 -11.57 0.79 5.11
C PRO A 50 -11.75 1.54 3.79
N TYR A 51 -10.96 2.59 3.61
CA TYR A 51 -10.96 3.41 2.41
C TYR A 51 -9.56 3.57 1.82
N LEU A 52 -9.50 3.45 0.51
CA LEU A 52 -8.33 3.65 -0.32
C LEU A 52 -8.75 4.52 -1.50
N GLU A 53 -8.02 5.61 -1.77
CA GLU A 53 -8.31 6.48 -2.91
C GLU A 53 -7.80 5.84 -4.21
N THR A 54 -8.73 5.50 -5.11
CA THR A 54 -8.44 4.84 -6.39
C THR A 54 -8.78 5.70 -7.61
N SER A 55 -9.28 6.92 -7.41
CA SER A 55 -9.51 7.93 -8.44
C SER A 55 -8.25 8.76 -8.71
N ASN A 56 -8.37 9.76 -9.58
CA ASN A 56 -7.32 10.71 -9.90
C ASN A 56 -7.21 11.86 -8.88
N ALA A 57 -7.91 11.78 -7.75
CA ALA A 57 -7.71 12.73 -6.66
C ALA A 57 -6.31 12.57 -6.09
N ILE A 58 -5.59 13.67 -5.88
CA ILE A 58 -4.25 13.66 -5.27
C ILE A 58 -4.43 13.61 -3.76
N MET A 59 -4.13 12.46 -3.15
CA MET A 59 -4.41 12.22 -1.74
C MET A 59 -3.23 11.55 -1.03
N TRP A 60 -2.55 12.31 -0.16
CA TRP A 60 -1.30 11.86 0.47
C TRP A 60 -1.53 10.68 1.43
N ASN A 61 -2.59 10.72 2.24
CA ASN A 61 -2.83 9.74 3.30
C ASN A 61 -3.22 8.33 2.81
N THR A 62 -3.39 8.12 1.50
CA THR A 62 -3.65 6.78 0.92
C THR A 62 -2.71 6.42 -0.23
N GLN A 63 -2.36 7.37 -1.08
CA GLN A 63 -1.61 7.14 -2.32
C GLN A 63 -0.13 7.48 -2.23
N GLU A 64 0.29 8.29 -1.25
CA GLU A 64 1.70 8.68 -1.12
C GLU A 64 2.58 7.44 -0.98
N ILE A 65 3.67 7.42 -1.75
CA ILE A 65 4.73 6.44 -1.60
C ILE A 65 5.55 6.84 -0.38
N TRP A 66 5.62 5.95 0.60
CA TRP A 66 6.36 6.17 1.82
C TRP A 66 7.20 4.94 2.17
N ASP A 67 8.42 5.16 2.61
CA ASP A 67 9.42 4.15 2.93
C ASP A 67 9.16 3.47 4.27
N VAL A 68 8.47 4.14 5.19
CA VAL A 68 8.13 3.57 6.51
C VAL A 68 7.31 2.27 6.40
N PRO A 69 6.18 2.21 5.67
CA PRO A 69 5.45 0.95 5.46
C PRO A 69 6.30 -0.15 4.82
N TYR A 70 7.20 0.21 3.90
CA TYR A 70 8.08 -0.74 3.24
C TYR A 70 9.04 -1.40 4.24
N PHE A 71 9.73 -0.62 5.08
CA PHE A 71 10.66 -1.17 6.07
C PHE A 71 9.98 -2.07 7.10
N TYR A 72 8.76 -1.73 7.53
CA TYR A 72 8.00 -2.61 8.42
C TYR A 72 7.64 -3.95 7.78
N ALA A 73 7.25 -3.95 6.50
CA ALA A 73 6.93 -5.19 5.81
C ALA A 73 8.16 -6.06 5.58
N VAL A 74 9.31 -5.48 5.22
CA VAL A 74 10.58 -6.20 5.13
C VAL A 74 10.96 -6.80 6.48
N GLY A 75 10.90 -6.01 7.56
CA GLY A 75 11.19 -6.50 8.91
C GLY A 75 10.29 -7.66 9.34
N ALA A 76 8.99 -7.57 9.05
CA ALA A 76 8.05 -8.65 9.31
C ALA A 76 8.33 -9.91 8.47
N ALA A 77 8.69 -9.74 7.20
CA ALA A 77 9.03 -10.86 6.31
C ALA A 77 10.30 -11.59 6.78
N VAL A 78 11.34 -10.84 7.15
CA VAL A 78 12.59 -11.39 7.71
C VAL A 78 12.28 -12.16 9.00
N TYR A 79 11.52 -11.57 9.92
CA TYR A 79 11.14 -12.23 11.17
C TYR A 79 10.43 -13.58 10.94
N LEU A 80 9.54 -13.66 9.95
CA LEU A 80 8.84 -14.90 9.61
C LEU A 80 9.74 -15.92 8.91
N GLY A 81 10.70 -15.47 8.08
CA GLY A 81 11.63 -16.34 7.37
C GLY A 81 12.81 -16.84 8.23
N MET A 82 13.02 -16.27 9.41
CA MET A 82 13.99 -16.76 10.40
C MET A 82 13.43 -17.88 11.30
N LYS A 83 12.18 -18.29 11.09
CA LYS A 83 11.59 -19.49 11.70
C LYS A 83 11.79 -20.71 10.81
#